data_AF-A0A7X6XHT8-F1
#
_entry.id   AF-A0A7X6XHT8-F1
#
_cell.length_a   1.000
_cell.length_b   1.000
_cell.length_c   1.000
_cell.angle_alpha   90.00
_cell.angle_beta   90.00
_cell.angle_gamma   90.00
#
_symmetry.space_group_name_H-M   'P 1'
#
loop_
_entity.id
_entity.type
_entity.pdbx_description
1 polymer ?
#
loop_
_entity_poly.entity_id
_entity_poly.type
_entity_poly.pdbx_seq_one_letter_code
_entity_poly.pdbx_strand_id
1 'polypeptide(L)'
;MNEQVVDISETLKYLSNELNSMRQTVDSQHAEICKLNRKVAAQSKEIRTLKKENSSLRKRLSKYEQPSKDSKNSSVPPSKEGLKTEVIRRTNSLREKSDKPVGGQTGHQGYTRKIVDAPDLILDHSSHYCQDCGRDISALEATLEYTTQEIDIPLIAPIIKEHRHSAKVCSCGCHNRPYAPKKRGGNNITFGKNIQALVTYLNVVQCVPYERLQSMLKTIFSIEMSQGTISNIIQVAKTKAEPAIKLIKDYIRGSSVVGFDESGCYCNGRLDWSWIAQTPHSTLVFRASSRAGKVLENQFGADVLKNITAVTDRHAAYFALDFKDHQICLAHILRELQYLNELDPNQDWSKKVEELLKETIHKRKENPSTKIDASPWLK
;
A
#
# COMPACT_ATOMS: atom_id res chain seq x y z
N MET A 1 -35.38 108.61 -27.82
CA MET A 1 -35.04 107.17 -27.95
C MET A 1 -33.71 107.06 -28.65
N ASN A 2 -32.61 107.09 -27.90
CA ASN A 2 -31.31 106.65 -28.42
C ASN A 2 -31.11 105.25 -27.87
N GLU A 3 -31.27 104.26 -28.73
CA GLU A 3 -30.90 102.88 -28.44
C GLU A 3 -29.42 102.86 -28.05
N GLN A 4 -29.11 102.34 -26.87
CA GLN A 4 -27.76 101.90 -26.54
C GLN A 4 -27.40 100.82 -27.55
N VAL A 5 -26.70 101.20 -28.62
CA VAL A 5 -25.92 100.28 -29.42
C VAL A 5 -24.79 99.83 -28.49
N VAL A 6 -25.04 98.74 -27.77
CA VAL A 6 -24.01 98.02 -27.02
C VAL A 6 -22.89 97.75 -28.01
N ASP A 7 -21.67 98.19 -27.70
CA ASP A 7 -20.52 97.97 -28.58
C ASP A 7 -20.29 96.46 -28.67
N ILE A 8 -20.76 95.88 -29.79
CA ILE A 8 -20.69 94.46 -30.10
C ILE A 8 -19.22 93.98 -30.02
N SER A 9 -18.25 94.86 -30.27
CA SER A 9 -16.82 94.56 -30.16
C SER A 9 -16.39 94.27 -28.72
N GLU A 10 -16.92 95.02 -27.75
CA GLU A 10 -16.53 94.91 -26.34
C GLU A 10 -17.15 93.65 -25.69
N THR A 11 -18.41 93.36 -26.03
CA THR A 11 -19.09 92.12 -25.62
C THR A 11 -18.47 90.87 -26.26
N LEU A 12 -18.08 90.93 -27.55
CA LEU A 12 -17.35 89.83 -28.19
C LEU A 12 -15.96 89.59 -27.57
N LYS A 13 -15.24 90.65 -27.17
CA LYS A 13 -13.97 90.52 -26.43
C LYS A 13 -14.16 89.87 -25.06
N TYR A 14 -15.17 90.28 -24.30
CA TYR A 14 -15.49 89.68 -23.01
C TYR A 14 -15.81 88.18 -23.15
N LEU A 15 -16.70 87.81 -24.08
CA LEU A 15 -17.06 86.42 -24.35
C LEU A 15 -15.87 85.58 -24.85
N SER A 16 -14.98 86.16 -25.66
CA SER A 16 -13.75 85.50 -26.11
C SER A 16 -12.79 85.23 -24.95
N ASN A 17 -12.64 86.17 -24.03
CA ASN A 17 -11.83 85.99 -22.82
C ASN A 17 -12.43 84.94 -21.88
N GLU A 18 -13.76 84.93 -21.72
CA GLU A 18 -14.48 83.93 -20.91
C GLU A 18 -14.38 82.53 -21.53
N LEU A 19 -14.52 82.40 -22.86
CA LEU A 19 -14.28 81.15 -23.60
C LEU A 19 -12.84 80.65 -23.44
N ASN A 20 -11.84 81.54 -23.47
CA ASN A 20 -10.45 81.17 -23.24
C ASN A 20 -10.20 80.70 -21.80
N SER A 21 -10.80 81.35 -20.80
CA SER A 21 -10.74 80.94 -19.39
C SER A 21 -11.40 79.57 -19.16
N MET A 22 -12.58 79.35 -19.75
CA MET A 22 -13.25 78.05 -19.72
C MET A 22 -12.41 76.96 -20.40
N ARG A 23 -11.80 77.26 -21.55
CA ARG A 23 -10.92 76.30 -22.24
C ARG A 23 -9.72 75.91 -21.37
N GLN A 24 -9.06 76.86 -20.71
CA GLN A 24 -7.98 76.57 -19.75
C GLN A 24 -8.45 75.69 -18.59
N THR A 25 -9.67 75.94 -18.08
CA THR A 25 -10.26 75.12 -17.01
C THR A 25 -10.55 73.69 -17.49
N VAL A 26 -11.10 73.53 -18.69
CA VAL A 26 -11.35 72.21 -19.31
C VAL A 26 -10.04 71.46 -19.54
N ASP A 27 -8.99 72.13 -20.01
CA ASP A 27 -7.67 71.52 -20.21
C ASP A 27 -7.05 71.07 -18.88
N SER A 28 -7.18 71.89 -17.82
CA SER A 28 -6.74 71.55 -16.46
C SER A 28 -7.50 70.34 -15.90
N GLN A 29 -8.82 70.32 -16.05
CA GLN A 29 -9.65 69.18 -15.64
C GLN A 29 -9.32 67.92 -16.44
N HIS A 30 -9.06 68.04 -17.74
CA HIS A 30 -8.66 66.91 -18.58
C HIS A 30 -7.31 66.32 -18.16
N ALA A 31 -6.35 67.16 -17.79
CA ALA A 31 -5.07 66.73 -17.26
C ALA A 31 -5.23 65.97 -15.93
N GLU A 32 -6.09 66.45 -15.02
CA GLU A 32 -6.36 65.77 -13.74
C GLU A 32 -7.12 64.45 -13.96
N ILE A 33 -8.09 64.39 -14.87
CA ILE A 33 -8.77 63.14 -15.26
C ILE A 33 -7.76 62.12 -15.81
N CYS A 34 -6.83 62.55 -16.66
CA CYS A 34 -5.78 61.67 -17.17
C CYS A 34 -4.88 61.12 -16.05
N LYS A 35 -4.53 61.95 -15.08
CA LYS A 35 -3.73 61.56 -13.91
C LYS A 35 -4.49 60.59 -13.01
N LEU A 36 -5.76 60.84 -12.73
CA LEU A 36 -6.63 59.95 -11.98
C LEU A 36 -6.81 58.60 -12.68
N ASN A 37 -7.05 58.59 -13.99
CA ASN A 37 -7.17 57.35 -14.78
C ASN A 37 -5.89 56.52 -14.74
N ARG A 38 -4.71 57.14 -14.81
CA ARG A 38 -3.42 56.44 -14.63
C ARG A 38 -3.29 55.82 -13.24
N LYS A 39 -3.72 56.55 -12.19
CA LYS A 39 -3.70 56.05 -10.81
C LYS A 39 -4.67 54.86 -10.62
N VAL A 40 -5.88 54.96 -11.15
CA VAL A 40 -6.88 53.88 -11.13
C VAL A 40 -6.38 52.65 -11.87
N ALA A 41 -5.73 52.81 -13.02
CA ALA A 41 -5.14 51.71 -13.78
C ALA A 41 -4.01 51.02 -13.00
N ALA A 42 -3.13 51.80 -12.36
CA ALA A 42 -2.04 51.27 -11.53
C ALA A 42 -2.58 50.48 -10.33
N GLN A 43 -3.53 51.04 -9.60
CA GLN A 43 -4.18 50.38 -8.45
C GLN A 43 -4.93 49.11 -8.88
N SER A 44 -5.62 49.14 -10.03
CA SER A 44 -6.31 47.96 -10.56
C SER A 44 -5.34 46.82 -10.90
N LYS A 45 -4.15 47.15 -11.41
CA LYS A 45 -3.09 46.17 -11.66
C LYS A 45 -2.56 45.56 -10.36
N GLU A 46 -2.32 46.40 -9.35
CA GLU A 46 -1.87 45.96 -8.04
C GLU A 46 -2.88 45.04 -7.34
N ILE A 47 -4.17 45.40 -7.36
CA ILE A 47 -5.26 44.55 -6.83
C ILE A 47 -5.28 43.17 -7.50
N ARG A 48 -5.07 43.09 -8.82
CA ARG A 48 -5.02 41.80 -9.53
C ARG A 48 -3.82 40.95 -9.08
N THR A 49 -2.65 41.56 -8.91
CA THR A 49 -1.45 40.88 -8.42
C THR A 49 -1.66 40.37 -7.00
N LEU A 50 -2.13 41.22 -6.09
CA LEU A 50 -2.41 40.87 -4.70
C LEU A 50 -3.48 39.78 -4.60
N LYS A 51 -4.57 39.83 -5.39
CA LYS A 51 -5.57 38.76 -5.42
C LYS A 51 -4.98 37.41 -5.87
N LYS A 52 -4.10 37.42 -6.87
CA LYS A 52 -3.42 36.22 -7.36
C LYS A 52 -2.48 35.65 -6.29
N GLU A 53 -1.72 36.51 -5.63
CA GLU A 53 -0.83 36.13 -4.54
C GLU A 53 -1.61 35.60 -3.33
N ASN A 54 -2.67 36.29 -2.93
CA ASN A 54 -3.54 35.85 -1.83
C ASN A 54 -4.19 34.48 -2.14
N SER A 55 -4.62 34.25 -3.39
CA SER A 55 -5.10 32.94 -3.83
C SER A 55 -4.02 31.85 -3.73
N SER A 56 -2.78 32.16 -4.13
CA SER A 56 -1.64 31.24 -4.01
C SER A 56 -1.27 30.96 -2.55
N LEU A 57 -1.20 31.99 -1.71
CA LEU A 57 -0.90 31.88 -0.29
C LEU A 57 -1.98 31.10 0.45
N ARG A 58 -3.27 31.37 0.19
CA ARG A 58 -4.37 30.58 0.74
C ARG A 58 -4.28 29.10 0.35
N LYS A 59 -3.93 28.78 -0.90
CA LYS A 59 -3.70 27.39 -1.34
C LYS A 59 -2.50 26.74 -0.64
N ARG A 60 -1.47 27.51 -0.28
CA ARG A 60 -0.30 27.00 0.46
C ARG A 60 -0.61 26.83 1.96
N LEU A 61 -1.38 27.75 2.53
CA LEU A 61 -1.78 27.75 3.94
C LEU A 61 -2.85 26.70 4.24
N SER A 62 -3.73 26.38 3.30
CA SER A 62 -4.76 25.34 3.48
C SER A 62 -4.18 23.96 3.82
N LYS A 63 -2.92 23.70 3.43
CA LYS A 63 -2.17 22.48 3.81
C LYS A 63 -1.86 22.41 5.31
N TYR A 64 -1.81 23.55 6.00
CA TYR A 64 -1.55 23.66 7.44
C TYR A 64 -2.83 23.86 8.27
N GLU A 65 -3.93 24.27 7.64
CA GLU A 65 -5.24 24.43 8.29
C GLU A 65 -5.97 23.09 8.46
N GLN A 66 -5.57 22.05 7.74
CA GLN A 66 -6.13 20.70 7.86
C GLN A 66 -5.12 19.73 8.51
N PRO A 67 -5.57 18.75 9.30
CA PRO A 67 -4.70 17.71 9.84
C PRO A 67 -4.02 16.96 8.69
N SER A 68 -2.78 16.55 8.93
CA SER A 68 -2.01 15.82 7.93
C SER A 68 -2.63 14.44 7.67
N LYS A 69 -2.87 14.11 6.40
CA LYS A 69 -3.32 12.79 5.99
C LYS A 69 -2.22 11.74 6.09
N ASP A 70 -2.54 10.59 6.68
CA ASP A 70 -1.65 9.44 6.92
C ASP A 70 -2.41 8.11 6.75
N SER A 71 -1.77 6.96 7.00
CA SER A 71 -2.38 5.64 6.85
C SER A 71 -3.47 5.31 7.86
N LYS A 72 -3.60 6.06 8.94
CA LYS A 72 -4.63 5.86 9.97
C LYS A 72 -5.87 6.70 9.74
N ASN A 73 -5.72 7.88 9.17
CA ASN A 73 -6.82 8.78 8.90
C ASN A 73 -7.15 8.88 7.38
N SER A 74 -6.40 8.19 6.53
CA SER A 74 -6.61 8.25 5.07
C SER A 74 -6.08 7.02 4.34
N SER A 75 -6.21 7.03 3.00
CA SER A 75 -5.63 6.02 2.10
C SER A 75 -4.17 6.28 1.71
N VAL A 76 -3.47 7.18 2.40
CA VAL A 76 -2.02 7.37 2.20
C VAL A 76 -1.28 6.17 2.79
N PRO A 77 -0.49 5.41 2.01
CA PRO A 77 0.22 4.25 2.55
C PRO A 77 1.36 4.71 3.48
N PRO A 78 1.76 3.87 4.47
CA PRO A 78 2.82 4.22 5.43
C PRO A 78 4.14 4.64 4.78
N SER A 79 4.47 4.06 3.62
CA SER A 79 5.71 4.35 2.89
C SER A 79 5.74 5.75 2.26
N LYS A 80 4.61 6.45 2.18
CA LYS A 80 4.49 7.82 1.67
C LYS A 80 4.25 8.86 2.76
N GLU A 81 4.27 8.44 4.03
CA GLU A 81 4.16 9.33 5.17
C GLU A 81 5.46 10.11 5.41
N GLY A 82 5.36 11.27 6.05
CA GLY A 82 6.55 11.98 6.54
C GLY A 82 7.12 11.32 7.81
N LEU A 83 8.41 11.51 8.07
CA LEU A 83 9.11 10.94 9.24
C LEU A 83 8.40 11.22 10.58
N LYS A 84 7.85 12.43 10.76
CA LYS A 84 7.10 12.82 11.98
C LYS A 84 5.86 11.94 12.17
N THR A 85 5.12 11.69 11.09
CA THR A 85 3.93 10.85 11.07
C THR A 85 4.28 9.39 11.35
N GLU A 86 5.41 8.89 10.81
CA GLU A 86 5.88 7.53 11.10
C GLU A 86 6.18 7.33 12.60
N VAL A 87 6.80 8.32 13.26
CA VAL A 87 7.09 8.26 14.71
C VAL A 87 5.81 8.27 15.54
N ILE A 88 4.83 9.10 15.18
CA ILE A 88 3.49 9.11 15.81
C ILE A 88 2.75 7.78 15.55
N ARG A 89 2.95 7.16 14.38
CA ARG A 89 2.38 5.85 14.05
C ARG A 89 2.85 4.76 15.01
N ARG A 90 4.13 4.75 15.38
CA ARG A 90 4.68 3.77 16.33
C ARG A 90 4.11 3.90 17.74
N THR A 91 3.58 5.06 18.11
CA THR A 91 3.14 5.39 19.48
C THR A 91 1.62 5.41 19.64
N ASN A 92 0.86 5.72 18.59
CA ASN A 92 -0.60 5.73 18.62
C ASN A 92 -1.16 4.50 17.88
N SER A 93 -1.82 3.58 18.57
CA SER A 93 -2.54 2.48 17.93
C SER A 93 -4.00 2.88 17.71
N LEU A 94 -4.63 2.47 16.59
CA LEU A 94 -6.10 2.52 16.44
C LEU A 94 -6.81 1.51 17.37
N ARG A 95 -6.03 0.58 17.94
CA ARG A 95 -6.48 -0.31 19.00
C ARG A 95 -6.50 0.47 20.30
N GLU A 96 -7.66 0.56 20.93
CA GLU A 96 -7.78 1.12 22.28
C GLU A 96 -6.83 0.39 23.22
N LYS A 97 -6.27 1.14 24.18
CA LYS A 97 -5.58 0.54 25.31
C LYS A 97 -6.59 -0.34 26.02
N SER A 98 -6.39 -1.65 26.01
CA SER A 98 -7.21 -2.51 26.85
C SER A 98 -6.75 -2.34 28.30
N ASP A 99 -7.69 -2.37 29.24
CA ASP A 99 -7.38 -2.43 30.69
C ASP A 99 -6.65 -3.73 31.09
N LYS A 100 -6.42 -4.62 30.12
CA LYS A 100 -5.63 -5.83 30.33
C LYS A 100 -4.17 -5.42 30.59
N PRO A 101 -3.54 -5.97 31.64
CA PRO A 101 -2.16 -5.67 31.98
C PRO A 101 -1.22 -5.98 30.82
N VAL A 102 -0.16 -5.19 30.69
CA VAL A 102 0.91 -5.41 29.71
C VAL A 102 1.63 -6.70 30.07
N GLY A 103 1.41 -7.76 29.30
CA GLY A 103 1.91 -9.10 29.57
C GLY A 103 0.91 -10.19 29.18
N GLY A 104 1.22 -11.45 29.50
CA GLY A 104 0.23 -12.52 29.42
C GLY A 104 -0.98 -12.16 30.29
N GLN A 105 -2.18 -12.26 29.74
CA GLN A 105 -3.42 -12.00 30.48
C GLN A 105 -3.52 -12.95 31.69
N THR A 106 -4.25 -12.58 32.74
CA THR A 106 -4.47 -13.46 33.89
C THR A 106 -5.08 -14.80 33.41
N GLY A 107 -4.40 -15.91 33.65
CA GLY A 107 -4.75 -17.25 33.11
C GLY A 107 -4.10 -17.61 31.76
N HIS A 108 -3.36 -16.70 31.14
CA HIS A 108 -2.58 -16.98 29.93
C HIS A 108 -1.37 -17.83 30.32
N GLN A 109 -1.35 -19.09 29.89
CA GLN A 109 -0.18 -19.94 30.12
C GLN A 109 1.06 -19.30 29.52
N GLY A 110 2.12 -19.20 30.32
CA GLY A 110 3.43 -18.80 29.83
C GLY A 110 3.90 -19.80 28.78
N TYR A 111 4.27 -19.30 27.60
CA TYR A 111 4.78 -20.14 26.52
C TYR A 111 6.32 -20.07 26.56
N THR A 112 6.94 -20.94 27.34
CA THR A 112 8.39 -21.16 27.27
C THR A 112 8.71 -22.12 26.13
N ARG A 113 9.93 -22.05 25.60
CA ARG A 113 10.40 -23.06 24.63
C ARG A 113 10.36 -24.41 25.32
N LYS A 114 9.59 -25.34 24.75
CA LYS A 114 9.48 -26.69 25.27
C LYS A 114 10.75 -27.45 24.94
N ILE A 115 11.24 -28.22 25.91
CA ILE A 115 12.28 -29.23 25.68
C ILE A 115 11.72 -30.22 24.66
N VAL A 116 12.53 -30.57 23.67
CA VAL A 116 12.22 -31.57 22.65
C VAL A 116 12.57 -32.95 23.20
N ASP A 117 11.59 -33.85 23.26
CA ASP A 117 11.80 -35.18 23.86
C ASP A 117 12.83 -36.04 23.11
N ALA A 118 12.97 -35.83 21.80
CA ALA A 118 13.91 -36.54 20.93
C ALA A 118 14.81 -35.54 20.17
N PRO A 119 15.95 -35.11 20.74
CA PRO A 119 16.90 -34.24 20.06
C PRO A 119 17.66 -34.98 18.94
N ASP A 120 18.10 -34.24 17.91
CA ASP A 120 18.85 -34.81 16.78
C ASP A 120 20.24 -35.34 17.20
N LEU A 121 20.84 -34.75 18.23
CA LEU A 121 22.15 -35.09 18.79
C LEU A 121 22.13 -34.92 20.31
N ILE A 122 22.68 -35.90 21.04
CA ILE A 122 22.89 -35.83 22.49
C ILE A 122 24.40 -35.75 22.73
N LEU A 123 24.83 -34.71 23.46
CA LEU A 123 26.21 -34.52 23.89
C LEU A 123 26.26 -34.62 25.42
N ASP A 124 26.94 -35.65 25.92
CA ASP A 124 27.13 -35.82 27.35
C ASP A 124 28.35 -35.00 27.82
N HIS A 125 28.11 -34.10 28.76
CA HIS A 125 29.14 -33.27 29.37
C HIS A 125 29.40 -33.75 30.81
N SER A 126 30.57 -34.35 31.04
CA SER A 126 31.03 -34.75 32.38
C SER A 126 32.47 -34.31 32.61
N SER A 127 32.84 -34.07 33.88
CA SER A 127 34.20 -33.70 34.23
C SER A 127 35.08 -34.93 34.37
N HIS A 128 36.28 -34.91 33.78
CA HIS A 128 37.28 -35.97 33.95
C HIS A 128 38.23 -35.73 35.13
N TYR A 129 38.16 -34.55 35.76
CA TYR A 129 38.96 -34.20 36.93
C TYR A 129 38.09 -33.54 38.01
N CYS A 130 38.48 -33.72 39.27
CA CYS A 130 37.87 -33.03 40.39
C CYS A 130 38.23 -31.54 40.31
N GLN A 131 37.22 -30.66 40.34
CA GLN A 131 37.41 -29.21 40.27
C GLN A 131 38.13 -28.64 41.51
N ASP A 132 38.05 -29.32 42.66
CA ASP A 132 38.65 -28.85 43.92
C ASP A 132 40.10 -29.32 44.11
N CYS A 133 40.39 -30.59 43.79
CA CYS A 133 41.70 -31.20 44.08
C CYS A 133 42.49 -31.65 42.84
N GLY A 134 41.91 -31.56 41.64
CA GLY A 134 42.56 -31.91 40.37
C GLY A 134 42.77 -33.42 40.13
N ARG A 135 42.30 -34.30 41.02
CA ARG A 135 42.41 -35.75 40.83
C ARG A 135 41.56 -36.21 39.65
N ASP A 136 42.06 -37.22 38.92
CA ASP A 136 41.30 -37.90 37.87
C ASP A 136 40.06 -38.61 38.45
N ILE A 137 38.90 -38.30 37.87
CA ILE A 137 37.59 -38.89 38.21
C ILE A 137 36.90 -39.50 36.98
N SER A 138 37.61 -39.66 35.86
CA SER A 138 37.07 -40.22 34.61
C SER A 138 36.47 -41.62 34.76
N ALA A 139 36.92 -42.39 35.76
CA ALA A 139 36.43 -43.72 36.08
C ALA A 139 35.22 -43.73 37.05
N LEU A 140 34.81 -42.58 37.59
CA LEU A 140 33.63 -42.49 38.45
C LEU A 140 32.35 -42.40 37.61
N GLU A 141 31.28 -43.01 38.10
CA GLU A 141 29.96 -42.92 37.45
C GLU A 141 29.39 -41.50 37.60
N ALA A 142 28.96 -40.92 36.49
CA ALA A 142 28.30 -39.63 36.46
C ALA A 142 26.78 -39.80 36.59
N THR A 143 26.13 -38.93 37.37
CA THR A 143 24.68 -38.83 37.46
C THR A 143 24.19 -37.60 36.67
N LEU A 144 23.17 -37.77 35.83
CA LEU A 144 22.56 -36.67 35.09
C LEU A 144 21.81 -35.74 36.05
N GLU A 145 22.30 -34.51 36.24
CA GLU A 145 21.64 -33.53 37.12
C GLU A 145 20.58 -32.68 36.39
N TYR A 146 20.88 -32.22 35.18
CA TYR A 146 19.98 -31.40 34.38
C TYR A 146 20.26 -31.55 32.88
N THR A 147 19.31 -31.12 32.06
CA THR A 147 19.43 -31.12 30.60
C THR A 147 19.15 -29.72 30.06
N THR A 148 20.02 -29.26 29.17
CA THR A 148 19.80 -28.07 28.34
C THR A 148 19.80 -28.48 26.88
N GLN A 149 19.07 -27.73 26.04
CA GLN A 149 19.06 -27.95 24.60
C GLN A 149 19.46 -26.67 23.87
N GLU A 150 20.34 -26.83 22.90
CA GLU A 150 20.71 -25.81 21.93
C GLU A 150 20.02 -26.10 20.60
N ILE A 151 19.45 -25.06 19.99
CA ILE A 151 18.92 -25.15 18.63
C ILE A 151 19.86 -24.35 17.74
N ASP A 152 20.64 -25.06 16.94
CA ASP A 152 21.58 -24.48 16.00
C ASP A 152 21.27 -24.87 14.55
N ILE A 153 21.87 -24.17 13.59
CA ILE A 153 21.71 -24.43 12.15
C ILE A 153 22.94 -25.18 11.66
N PRO A 154 22.79 -26.36 11.04
CA PRO A 154 23.93 -27.10 10.49
C PRO A 154 24.60 -26.32 9.34
N LEU A 155 25.82 -26.72 8.98
CA LEU A 155 26.53 -26.14 7.83
C LEU A 155 25.64 -26.14 6.58
N ILE A 156 25.34 -24.95 6.06
CA ILE A 156 24.47 -24.76 4.90
C ILE A 156 25.30 -24.87 3.62
N ALA A 157 25.31 -26.05 3.00
CA ALA A 157 26.01 -26.29 1.74
C ALA A 157 25.10 -26.94 0.67
N PRO A 158 25.23 -26.58 -0.61
CA PRO A 158 24.45 -27.20 -1.67
C PRO A 158 25.00 -28.60 -2.00
N ILE A 159 24.09 -29.56 -2.15
CA ILE A 159 24.43 -30.90 -2.63
C ILE A 159 24.41 -30.93 -4.16
N ILE A 160 25.57 -31.13 -4.78
CA ILE A 160 25.68 -31.28 -6.25
C ILE A 160 25.46 -32.74 -6.63
N LYS A 161 24.43 -33.01 -7.44
CA LYS A 161 24.12 -34.35 -7.97
C LYS A 161 24.47 -34.43 -9.44
N GLU A 162 25.42 -35.29 -9.80
CA GLU A 162 25.74 -35.60 -11.18
C GLU A 162 24.79 -36.68 -11.71
N HIS A 163 24.06 -36.39 -12.78
CA HIS A 163 23.20 -37.36 -13.46
C HIS A 163 23.90 -37.87 -14.72
N ARG A 164 24.41 -39.10 -14.67
CA ARG A 164 25.10 -39.76 -15.79
C ARG A 164 24.11 -40.57 -16.63
N HIS A 165 24.05 -40.29 -17.93
CA HIS A 165 23.14 -40.94 -18.86
C HIS A 165 23.95 -41.75 -19.88
N SER A 166 24.06 -43.06 -19.66
CA SER A 166 24.77 -43.97 -20.56
C SER A 166 23.80 -44.68 -21.51
N ALA A 167 24.25 -44.90 -22.76
CA ALA A 167 23.54 -45.76 -23.71
C ALA A 167 24.12 -47.18 -23.66
N LYS A 168 23.28 -48.19 -23.93
CA LYS A 168 23.72 -49.58 -24.15
C LYS A 168 23.36 -49.99 -25.57
N VAL A 169 24.30 -50.62 -26.27
CA VAL A 169 24.08 -51.19 -27.61
C VAL A 169 23.84 -52.68 -27.45
N CYS A 170 22.71 -53.17 -27.98
CA CYS A 170 22.40 -54.60 -28.00
C CYS A 170 23.21 -55.30 -29.10
N SER A 171 23.36 -56.63 -29.00
CA SER A 171 23.97 -57.45 -30.06
C SER A 171 23.25 -57.35 -31.41
N CYS A 172 21.96 -57.01 -31.43
CA CYS A 172 21.20 -56.73 -32.65
C CYS A 172 21.42 -55.32 -33.22
N GLY A 173 22.29 -54.49 -32.62
CA GLY A 173 22.59 -53.12 -33.05
C GLY A 173 21.67 -52.04 -32.50
N CYS A 174 20.60 -52.38 -31.76
CA CYS A 174 19.69 -51.39 -31.21
C CYS A 174 20.33 -50.57 -30.07
N HIS A 175 20.09 -49.26 -30.08
CA HIS A 175 20.63 -48.31 -29.11
C HIS A 175 19.60 -47.99 -28.02
N ASN A 176 19.88 -48.45 -26.80
CA ASN A 176 18.99 -48.31 -25.66
C ASN A 176 19.47 -47.16 -24.76
N ARG A 177 18.59 -46.19 -24.50
CA ARG A 177 18.85 -45.06 -23.60
C ARG A 177 17.73 -44.96 -22.56
N PRO A 178 18.04 -44.59 -21.32
CA PRO A 178 17.02 -44.45 -20.28
C PRO A 178 16.06 -43.28 -20.55
N TYR A 179 16.52 -42.23 -21.24
CA TYR A 179 15.72 -41.06 -21.62
C TYR A 179 16.19 -40.52 -22.98
N ALA A 180 15.32 -39.76 -23.64
CA ALA A 180 15.71 -39.02 -24.84
C ALA A 180 16.87 -38.06 -24.52
N PRO A 181 17.87 -37.92 -25.43
CA PRO A 181 18.96 -36.98 -25.22
C PRO A 181 18.42 -35.55 -25.05
N LYS A 182 19.10 -34.75 -24.20
CA LYS A 182 18.77 -33.33 -24.06
C LYS A 182 18.75 -32.66 -25.44
N LYS A 183 17.73 -31.84 -25.70
CA LYS A 183 17.73 -30.95 -26.87
C LYS A 183 18.96 -30.04 -26.81
N ARG A 184 19.58 -29.76 -27.96
CA ARG A 184 20.71 -28.82 -28.06
C ARG A 184 20.32 -27.45 -27.47
N GLY A 185 21.20 -26.84 -26.68
CA GLY A 185 21.01 -25.50 -26.10
C GLY A 185 20.50 -25.46 -24.64
N GLY A 186 20.32 -26.61 -23.97
CA GLY A 186 19.98 -26.64 -22.54
C GLY A 186 21.20 -26.49 -21.62
N ASN A 187 21.00 -25.93 -20.42
CA ASN A 187 22.07 -25.82 -19.41
C ASN A 187 22.53 -27.22 -18.94
N ASN A 188 23.84 -27.36 -18.76
CA ASN A 188 24.45 -28.57 -18.20
C ASN A 188 24.19 -28.71 -16.70
N ILE A 189 24.09 -27.58 -16.00
CA ILE A 189 23.79 -27.49 -14.57
C ILE A 189 22.40 -26.88 -14.38
N THR A 190 21.60 -27.45 -13.47
CA THR A 190 20.26 -26.96 -13.14
C THR A 190 20.06 -26.94 -11.63
N PHE A 191 19.33 -25.96 -11.13
CA PHE A 191 18.95 -25.90 -9.72
C PHE A 191 17.84 -26.90 -9.39
N GLY A 192 18.01 -27.65 -8.30
CA GLY A 192 17.02 -28.64 -7.85
C GLY A 192 15.72 -28.01 -7.34
N LYS A 193 14.67 -28.83 -7.21
CA LYS A 193 13.32 -28.39 -6.81
C LYS A 193 13.28 -27.61 -5.49
N ASN A 194 14.11 -27.98 -4.52
CA ASN A 194 14.15 -27.32 -3.20
C ASN A 194 14.71 -25.90 -3.30
N ILE A 195 15.78 -25.70 -4.09
CA ILE A 195 16.34 -24.36 -4.35
C ILE A 195 15.31 -23.51 -5.09
N GLN A 196 14.63 -24.08 -6.10
CA GLN A 196 13.58 -23.37 -6.83
C GLN A 196 12.46 -22.91 -5.89
N ALA A 197 11.98 -23.79 -5.00
CA ALA A 197 10.95 -23.46 -4.02
C ALA A 197 11.40 -22.38 -3.03
N LEU A 198 12.63 -22.48 -2.51
CA LEU A 198 13.22 -21.49 -1.61
C LEU A 198 13.31 -20.11 -2.27
N VAL A 199 13.82 -20.04 -3.50
CA VAL A 199 13.92 -18.80 -4.27
C VAL A 199 12.54 -18.18 -4.50
N THR A 200 11.56 -18.98 -4.93
CA THR A 200 10.19 -18.51 -5.12
C THR A 200 9.59 -17.99 -3.81
N TYR A 201 9.75 -18.71 -2.70
CA TYR A 201 9.22 -18.30 -1.40
C TYR A 201 9.84 -16.97 -0.92
N LEU A 202 11.17 -16.87 -0.95
CA LEU A 202 11.87 -15.67 -0.49
C LEU A 202 11.52 -14.44 -1.35
N ASN A 203 11.40 -14.60 -2.67
CA ASN A 203 11.04 -13.46 -3.51
C ASN A 203 9.56 -13.10 -3.43
N VAL A 204 8.66 -14.08 -3.57
CA VAL A 204 7.22 -13.83 -3.74
C VAL A 204 6.52 -13.60 -2.40
N VAL A 205 6.89 -14.36 -1.35
CA VAL A 205 6.22 -14.30 -0.04
C VAL A 205 6.96 -13.37 0.90
N GLN A 206 8.29 -13.46 0.96
CA GLN A 206 9.11 -12.59 1.82
C GLN A 206 9.53 -11.28 1.15
N CYS A 207 9.10 -11.06 -0.11
CA CYS A 207 9.33 -9.84 -0.88
C CYS A 207 10.81 -9.43 -0.99
N VAL A 208 11.74 -10.40 -0.97
CA VAL A 208 13.19 -10.12 -1.08
C VAL A 208 13.52 -9.71 -2.52
N PRO A 209 14.06 -8.49 -2.76
CA PRO A 209 14.41 -8.03 -4.10
C PRO A 209 15.49 -8.90 -4.75
N TYR A 210 15.51 -8.98 -6.08
CA TYR A 210 16.40 -9.89 -6.83
C TYR A 210 17.88 -9.77 -6.47
N GLU A 211 18.41 -8.55 -6.37
CA GLU A 211 19.82 -8.31 -6.02
C GLU A 211 20.13 -8.81 -4.60
N ARG A 212 19.24 -8.51 -3.63
CA ARG A 212 19.40 -8.99 -2.25
C ARG A 212 19.27 -10.51 -2.16
N LEU A 213 18.35 -11.10 -2.92
CA LEU A 213 18.17 -12.55 -2.95
C LEU A 213 19.41 -13.24 -3.54
N GLN A 214 19.98 -12.70 -4.63
CA GLN A 214 21.24 -13.19 -5.19
C GLN A 214 22.37 -13.13 -4.15
N SER A 215 22.54 -12.00 -3.47
CA SER A 215 23.56 -11.84 -2.42
C SER A 215 23.36 -12.81 -1.26
N MET A 216 22.11 -12.99 -0.82
CA MET A 216 21.73 -13.92 0.24
C MET A 216 22.03 -15.38 -0.14
N LEU A 217 21.65 -15.80 -1.34
CA LEU A 217 21.93 -17.15 -1.86
C LEU A 217 23.43 -17.44 -1.90
N LYS A 218 24.24 -16.47 -2.33
CA LYS A 218 25.70 -16.61 -2.36
C LYS A 218 26.29 -16.69 -0.95
N THR A 219 25.87 -15.79 -0.06
CA THR A 219 26.52 -15.61 1.26
C THR A 219 26.10 -16.67 2.27
N ILE A 220 24.81 -17.01 2.31
CA ILE A 220 24.26 -17.94 3.32
C ILE A 220 24.25 -19.38 2.79
N PHE A 221 23.92 -19.57 1.51
CA PHE A 221 23.70 -20.90 0.95
C PHE A 221 24.83 -21.37 0.03
N SER A 222 25.87 -20.55 -0.17
CA SER A 222 26.95 -20.81 -1.14
C SER A 222 26.46 -21.15 -2.54
N ILE A 223 25.30 -20.59 -2.94
CA ILE A 223 24.68 -20.79 -4.25
C ILE A 223 24.88 -19.53 -5.08
N GLU A 224 25.67 -19.63 -6.15
CA GLU A 224 25.80 -18.56 -7.13
C GLU A 224 24.71 -18.65 -8.20
N MET A 225 23.90 -17.60 -8.31
CA MET A 225 22.78 -17.54 -9.24
C MET A 225 22.61 -16.11 -9.76
N SER A 226 22.35 -15.95 -11.06
CA SER A 226 22.06 -14.64 -11.65
C SER A 226 20.61 -14.21 -11.39
N GLN A 227 20.34 -12.89 -11.41
CA GLN A 227 18.97 -12.38 -11.34
C GLN A 227 18.07 -12.92 -12.47
N GLY A 228 18.63 -13.14 -13.66
CA GLY A 228 17.92 -13.78 -14.77
C GLY A 228 17.48 -15.21 -14.44
N THR A 229 18.30 -15.96 -13.71
CA THR A 229 17.92 -17.30 -13.26
C THR A 229 16.83 -17.27 -12.19
N ILE A 230 16.91 -16.32 -11.25
CA ILE A 230 15.84 -16.09 -10.26
C ILE A 230 14.51 -15.80 -10.98
N SER A 231 14.53 -14.89 -11.95
CA SER A 231 13.35 -14.55 -12.77
C SER A 231 12.78 -15.78 -13.48
N ASN A 232 13.63 -16.60 -14.10
CA ASN A 232 13.20 -17.84 -14.75
C ASN A 232 12.55 -18.84 -13.78
N ILE A 233 13.12 -19.01 -12.58
CA ILE A 233 12.55 -19.88 -11.54
C ILE A 233 11.16 -19.39 -11.15
N ILE A 234 10.99 -18.08 -10.91
CA ILE A 234 9.71 -17.49 -10.53
C ILE A 234 8.69 -17.65 -11.67
N GLN A 235 9.11 -17.47 -12.93
CA GLN A 235 8.24 -17.64 -14.08
C GLN A 235 7.76 -19.11 -14.21
N VAL A 236 8.64 -20.09 -13.99
CA VAL A 236 8.26 -21.51 -13.96
C VAL A 236 7.30 -21.79 -12.81
N ALA A 237 7.53 -21.22 -11.62
CA ALA A 237 6.63 -21.36 -10.48
C ALA A 237 5.26 -20.75 -10.77
N LYS A 238 5.20 -19.58 -11.41
CA LYS A 238 3.96 -18.95 -11.87
C LYS A 238 3.19 -19.87 -12.80
N THR A 239 3.83 -20.42 -13.83
CA THR A 239 3.17 -21.34 -14.77
C THR A 239 2.63 -22.58 -14.07
N LYS A 240 3.37 -23.15 -13.13
CA LYS A 240 2.87 -24.27 -12.31
C LYS A 240 1.71 -23.90 -11.39
N ALA A 241 1.61 -22.64 -10.98
CA ALA A 241 0.54 -22.12 -10.13
C ALA A 241 -0.73 -21.73 -10.90
N GLU A 242 -0.70 -21.67 -12.24
CA GLU A 242 -1.86 -21.29 -13.06
C GLU A 242 -3.16 -22.06 -12.72
N PRO A 243 -3.14 -23.41 -12.53
CA PRO A 243 -4.34 -24.14 -12.13
C PRO A 243 -4.88 -23.70 -10.77
N ALA A 244 -4.01 -23.41 -9.80
CA ALA A 244 -4.41 -22.94 -8.48
C ALA A 244 -4.97 -21.51 -8.54
N ILE A 245 -4.34 -20.62 -9.32
CA ILE A 245 -4.83 -19.26 -9.55
C ILE A 245 -6.22 -19.30 -10.20
N LYS A 246 -6.43 -20.19 -11.18
CA LYS A 246 -7.74 -20.39 -11.80
C LYS A 246 -8.77 -20.87 -10.80
N LEU A 247 -8.42 -21.86 -9.96
CA LEU A 247 -9.31 -22.37 -8.92
C LEU A 247 -9.72 -21.26 -7.93
N ILE A 248 -8.76 -20.45 -7.45
CA ILE A 248 -9.03 -19.29 -6.58
C ILE A 248 -9.99 -18.31 -7.26
N LYS A 249 -9.76 -18.02 -8.53
CA LYS A 249 -10.62 -17.14 -9.33
C LYS A 249 -12.04 -17.72 -9.43
N ASP A 250 -12.18 -19.01 -9.68
CA ASP A 250 -13.49 -19.67 -9.79
C ASP A 250 -14.24 -19.66 -8.44
N TYR A 251 -13.54 -19.86 -7.32
CA TYR A 251 -14.12 -19.68 -5.98
C TYR A 251 -14.61 -18.26 -5.73
N ILE A 252 -13.84 -17.25 -6.12
CA ILE A 252 -14.24 -15.85 -5.99
C ILE A 252 -15.47 -15.56 -6.87
N ARG A 253 -15.49 -16.06 -8.12
CA ARG A 253 -16.63 -15.91 -9.04
C ARG A 253 -17.93 -16.53 -8.47
N GLY A 254 -17.82 -17.62 -7.72
CA GLY A 254 -18.97 -18.28 -7.09
C GLY A 254 -19.35 -17.73 -5.71
N SER A 255 -18.63 -16.74 -5.20
CA SER A 255 -18.87 -16.20 -3.85
C SER A 255 -19.96 -15.13 -3.87
N SER A 256 -20.84 -15.14 -2.87
CA SER A 256 -21.92 -14.15 -2.75
C SER A 256 -21.43 -12.76 -2.34
N VAL A 257 -20.31 -12.69 -1.60
CA VAL A 257 -19.72 -11.43 -1.12
C VAL A 257 -18.24 -11.43 -1.46
N VAL A 258 -17.77 -10.37 -2.12
CA VAL A 258 -16.36 -10.22 -2.52
C VAL A 258 -15.88 -8.81 -2.21
N GLY A 259 -14.75 -8.72 -1.53
CA GLY A 259 -14.02 -7.46 -1.34
C GLY A 259 -13.18 -7.14 -2.57
N PHE A 260 -13.29 -5.91 -3.09
CA PHE A 260 -12.42 -5.41 -4.16
C PHE A 260 -11.66 -4.17 -3.70
N ASP A 261 -10.38 -4.12 -4.04
CA ASP A 261 -9.50 -2.98 -3.77
C ASP A 261 -8.38 -2.93 -4.81
N GLU A 262 -7.70 -1.79 -4.91
CA GLU A 262 -6.62 -1.58 -5.85
C GLU A 262 -5.57 -0.61 -5.31
N SER A 263 -4.31 -0.97 -5.55
CA SER A 263 -3.18 -0.13 -5.18
C SER A 263 -2.33 0.19 -6.39
N GLY A 264 -2.07 1.47 -6.60
CA GLY A 264 -1.17 1.94 -7.65
C GLY A 264 0.26 1.49 -7.38
N CYS A 265 0.94 0.95 -8.39
CA CYS A 265 2.37 0.73 -8.35
C CYS A 265 3.02 0.95 -9.70
N TYR A 266 4.23 1.51 -9.64
CA TYR A 266 4.98 1.92 -10.79
C TYR A 266 5.77 0.75 -11.36
N CYS A 267 5.62 0.52 -12.66
CA CYS A 267 6.40 -0.44 -13.43
C CYS A 267 7.10 0.31 -14.56
N ASN A 268 8.43 0.36 -14.53
CA ASN A 268 9.24 1.06 -15.53
C ASN A 268 8.77 2.50 -15.79
N GLY A 269 8.47 3.25 -14.73
CA GLY A 269 7.98 4.64 -14.80
C GLY A 269 6.50 4.80 -15.17
N ARG A 270 5.79 3.73 -15.54
CA ARG A 270 4.34 3.76 -15.80
C ARG A 270 3.55 3.40 -14.54
N LEU A 271 2.49 4.15 -14.24
CA LEU A 271 1.55 3.81 -13.17
C LEU A 271 0.61 2.69 -13.63
N ASP A 272 0.72 1.54 -12.99
CA ASP A 272 -0.15 0.37 -13.17
C ASP A 272 -0.86 0.06 -11.84
N TRP A 273 -1.86 -0.82 -11.84
CA TRP A 273 -2.75 -1.10 -10.71
C TRP A 273 -2.74 -2.56 -10.30
N SER A 274 -2.47 -2.80 -9.02
CA SER A 274 -2.53 -4.13 -8.40
C SER A 274 -3.92 -4.25 -7.80
N TRP A 275 -4.76 -5.02 -8.47
CA TRP A 275 -6.11 -5.29 -8.07
C TRP A 275 -6.14 -6.48 -7.13
N ILE A 276 -7.03 -6.41 -6.16
CA ILE A 276 -7.30 -7.46 -5.18
C ILE A 276 -8.79 -7.79 -5.27
N ALA A 277 -9.09 -9.08 -5.37
CA ALA A 277 -10.41 -9.62 -5.12
C ALA A 277 -10.29 -10.64 -3.99
N GLN A 278 -11.07 -10.48 -2.93
CA GLN A 278 -10.90 -11.26 -1.71
C GLN A 278 -12.23 -11.75 -1.13
N THR A 279 -12.20 -12.96 -0.60
CA THR A 279 -13.19 -13.53 0.32
C THR A 279 -12.49 -13.94 1.62
N PRO A 280 -13.21 -14.43 2.65
CA PRO A 280 -12.58 -14.93 3.87
C PRO A 280 -11.56 -16.06 3.65
N HIS A 281 -11.65 -16.78 2.53
CA HIS A 281 -10.83 -17.98 2.27
C HIS A 281 -9.98 -17.89 1.00
N SER A 282 -10.11 -16.83 0.20
CA SER A 282 -9.45 -16.74 -1.10
C SER A 282 -9.10 -15.31 -1.43
N THR A 283 -7.86 -15.10 -1.87
CA THR A 283 -7.37 -13.80 -2.31
C THR A 283 -6.74 -13.96 -3.69
N LEU A 284 -7.24 -13.20 -4.66
CA LEU A 284 -6.64 -13.09 -5.98
C LEU A 284 -6.05 -11.69 -6.14
N VAL A 285 -4.74 -11.64 -6.38
CA VAL A 285 -4.04 -10.40 -6.73
C VAL A 285 -3.64 -10.48 -8.20
N PHE A 286 -3.95 -9.43 -8.96
CA PHE A 286 -3.61 -9.37 -10.38
C PHE A 286 -3.27 -7.94 -10.82
N ARG A 287 -2.54 -7.84 -11.94
CA ARG A 287 -2.02 -6.57 -12.46
C ARG A 287 -2.85 -6.12 -13.64
N ALA A 288 -3.14 -4.82 -13.71
CA ALA A 288 -3.75 -4.18 -14.86
C ALA A 288 -3.12 -2.80 -15.10
N SER A 289 -3.11 -2.33 -16.35
CA SER A 289 -2.65 -0.99 -16.70
C SER A 289 -3.68 0.11 -16.42
N SER A 290 -4.89 -0.26 -16.00
CA SER A 290 -6.00 0.66 -15.77
C SER A 290 -6.62 0.46 -14.37
N ARG A 291 -7.18 1.56 -13.85
CA ARG A 291 -7.99 1.60 -12.63
C ARG A 291 -9.50 1.55 -12.93
N ALA A 292 -9.89 1.41 -14.20
CA ALA A 292 -11.30 1.43 -14.60
C ALA A 292 -12.03 0.15 -14.17
N GLY A 293 -13.33 0.26 -13.86
CA GLY A 293 -14.18 -0.87 -13.49
C GLY A 293 -14.23 -1.96 -14.56
N LYS A 294 -14.02 -1.61 -15.85
CA LYS A 294 -13.89 -2.55 -16.97
C LYS A 294 -12.85 -3.65 -16.72
N VAL A 295 -11.82 -3.38 -15.91
CA VAL A 295 -10.84 -4.39 -15.52
C VAL A 295 -11.50 -5.54 -14.77
N LEU A 296 -12.44 -5.26 -13.86
CA LEU A 296 -13.19 -6.30 -13.14
C LEU A 296 -14.15 -7.06 -14.05
N GLU A 297 -14.85 -6.37 -14.96
CA GLU A 297 -15.72 -7.05 -15.93
C GLU A 297 -14.94 -8.01 -16.83
N ASN A 298 -13.76 -7.58 -17.33
CA ASN A 298 -12.91 -8.44 -18.14
C ASN A 298 -12.35 -9.61 -17.33
N GLN A 299 -12.03 -9.37 -16.05
CA GLN A 299 -11.46 -10.38 -15.19
C GLN A 299 -12.50 -11.41 -14.74
N PHE A 300 -13.69 -10.99 -14.30
CA PHE A 300 -14.69 -11.86 -13.67
C PHE A 300 -15.94 -12.12 -14.52
N GLY A 301 -16.20 -11.28 -15.53
CA GLY A 301 -17.42 -11.31 -16.34
C GLY A 301 -18.51 -10.43 -15.75
N ALA A 302 -19.10 -9.55 -16.56
CA ALA A 302 -20.13 -8.60 -16.10
C ALA A 302 -21.32 -9.30 -15.44
N ASP A 303 -21.83 -10.40 -16.02
CA ASP A 303 -22.97 -11.13 -15.44
C ASP A 303 -22.64 -11.86 -14.13
N VAL A 304 -21.36 -12.15 -13.88
CA VAL A 304 -20.94 -12.70 -12.58
C VAL A 304 -21.00 -11.61 -11.52
N LEU A 305 -20.57 -10.38 -11.84
CA LEU A 305 -20.58 -9.27 -10.89
C LEU A 305 -22.01 -8.95 -10.40
N LYS A 306 -23.03 -9.09 -11.27
CA LYS A 306 -24.44 -8.92 -10.92
C LYS A 306 -24.96 -9.86 -9.83
N ASN A 307 -24.24 -10.95 -9.56
CA ASN A 307 -24.59 -11.92 -8.51
C ASN A 307 -23.78 -11.71 -7.22
N ILE A 308 -22.86 -10.75 -7.20
CA ILE A 308 -21.93 -10.49 -6.10
C ILE A 308 -22.35 -9.23 -5.35
N THR A 309 -22.42 -9.33 -4.03
CA THR A 309 -22.40 -8.17 -3.14
C THR A 309 -20.95 -7.69 -3.01
N ALA A 310 -20.64 -6.52 -3.55
CA ALA A 310 -19.28 -5.98 -3.53
C ALA A 310 -18.99 -5.25 -2.21
N VAL A 311 -17.81 -5.45 -1.64
CA VAL A 311 -17.28 -4.66 -0.51
C VAL A 311 -16.09 -3.85 -0.99
N THR A 312 -16.24 -2.55 -1.20
CA THR A 312 -15.19 -1.72 -1.82
C THR A 312 -15.01 -0.40 -1.10
N ASP A 313 -13.96 0.36 -1.42
CA ASP A 313 -13.88 1.76 -1.03
C ASP A 313 -14.88 2.63 -1.81
N ARG A 314 -14.79 3.96 -1.67
CA ARG A 314 -15.66 4.93 -2.37
C ARG A 314 -15.17 5.32 -3.76
N HIS A 315 -14.31 4.53 -4.39
CA HIS A 315 -13.82 4.85 -5.72
C HIS A 315 -14.95 4.72 -6.77
N ALA A 316 -15.16 5.78 -7.54
CA ALA A 316 -16.29 5.90 -8.47
C ALA A 316 -16.39 4.77 -9.50
N ALA A 317 -15.28 4.13 -9.85
CA ALA A 317 -15.28 2.99 -10.78
C ALA A 317 -16.11 1.81 -10.28
N TYR A 318 -16.22 1.61 -8.97
CA TYR A 318 -17.05 0.54 -8.38
C TYR A 318 -18.54 0.84 -8.49
N PHE A 319 -18.95 2.09 -8.32
CA PHE A 319 -20.35 2.52 -8.42
C PHE A 319 -20.88 2.52 -9.85
N ALA A 320 -19.98 2.46 -10.84
CA ALA A 320 -20.34 2.31 -12.25
C ALA A 320 -20.54 0.84 -12.67
N LEU A 321 -20.24 -0.12 -11.80
CA LEU A 321 -20.40 -1.54 -12.08
C LEU A 321 -21.74 -2.05 -11.55
N ASP A 322 -22.34 -2.97 -12.30
CA ASP A 322 -23.61 -3.62 -11.95
C ASP A 322 -23.35 -4.80 -11.01
N PHE A 323 -23.33 -4.52 -9.71
CA PHE A 323 -23.25 -5.52 -8.65
C PHE A 323 -24.65 -5.86 -8.12
N LYS A 324 -24.78 -7.03 -7.48
CA LYS A 324 -26.05 -7.39 -6.80
C LYS A 324 -26.42 -6.35 -5.73
N ASP A 325 -25.44 -6.06 -4.88
CA ASP A 325 -25.51 -5.10 -3.78
C ASP A 325 -24.12 -4.49 -3.60
N HIS A 326 -24.03 -3.33 -2.95
CA HIS A 326 -22.75 -2.66 -2.74
C HIS A 326 -22.62 -2.15 -1.30
N GLN A 327 -21.68 -2.73 -0.57
CA GLN A 327 -21.28 -2.27 0.76
C GLN A 327 -20.00 -1.44 0.67
N ILE A 328 -20.02 -0.25 1.28
CA ILE A 328 -18.81 0.54 1.47
C ILE A 328 -17.97 -0.09 2.59
N CYS A 329 -16.67 -0.23 2.34
CA CYS A 329 -15.72 -0.83 3.24
C CYS A 329 -15.61 -0.02 4.54
N LEU A 330 -16.04 -0.63 5.65
CA LEU A 330 -16.04 0.01 6.96
C LEU A 330 -14.63 0.42 7.42
N ALA A 331 -13.58 -0.31 7.03
CA ALA A 331 -12.21 0.08 7.32
C ALA A 331 -11.79 1.39 6.63
N HIS A 332 -12.37 1.71 5.47
CA HIS A 332 -12.17 3.02 4.83
C HIS A 332 -12.97 4.10 5.56
N ILE A 333 -14.23 3.84 5.88
CA ILE A 333 -15.09 4.79 6.62
C ILE A 333 -14.48 5.13 7.99
N LEU A 334 -14.02 4.14 8.75
CA LEU A 334 -13.39 4.37 10.06
C LEU A 334 -12.16 5.28 9.97
N ARG A 335 -11.34 5.13 8.92
CA ARG A 335 -10.19 6.05 8.70
C ARG A 335 -10.66 7.46 8.36
N GLU A 336 -11.70 7.60 7.53
CA GLU A 336 -12.27 8.92 7.22
C GLU A 336 -12.91 9.58 8.44
N LEU A 337 -13.59 8.84 9.31
CA LEU A 337 -14.12 9.34 10.58
C LEU A 337 -13.00 9.78 11.51
N GLN A 338 -11.91 9.02 11.58
CA GLN A 338 -10.72 9.44 12.32
C GLN A 338 -10.15 10.77 11.80
N TYR A 339 -10.10 10.96 10.48
CA TYR A 339 -9.70 12.24 9.90
C TYR A 339 -10.64 13.38 10.29
N LEU A 340 -11.96 13.13 10.33
CA LEU A 340 -12.93 14.14 10.74
C LEU A 340 -12.81 14.49 12.22
N ASN A 341 -12.53 13.51 13.09
CA ASN A 341 -12.22 13.74 14.50
C ASN A 341 -10.99 14.64 14.68
N GLU A 342 -9.99 14.50 13.81
CA GLU A 342 -8.77 15.33 13.82
C GLU A 342 -8.99 16.71 13.18
N LEU A 343 -9.90 16.79 12.20
CA LEU A 343 -10.18 18.02 11.45
C LEU A 343 -10.98 19.02 12.30
N ASP A 344 -11.96 18.52 13.04
CA ASP A 344 -12.75 19.31 13.97
C ASP A 344 -12.89 18.55 15.30
N PRO A 345 -12.03 18.85 16.30
CA PRO A 345 -12.08 18.21 17.60
C PRO A 345 -13.34 18.54 18.42
N ASN A 346 -14.07 19.61 18.06
CA ASN A 346 -15.22 20.09 18.82
C ASN A 346 -16.54 19.42 18.40
N GLN A 347 -16.59 18.81 17.22
CA GLN A 347 -17.74 17.97 16.84
C GLN A 347 -17.60 16.56 17.45
N ASP A 348 -18.75 15.94 17.69
CA ASP A 348 -18.85 14.64 18.36
C ASP A 348 -19.61 13.59 17.53
N TRP A 349 -20.18 13.98 16.40
CA TRP A 349 -21.00 13.07 15.59
C TRP A 349 -20.13 11.99 14.93
N SER A 350 -18.92 12.31 14.47
CA SER A 350 -18.08 11.32 13.79
C SER A 350 -17.53 10.28 14.76
N LYS A 351 -17.26 10.67 16.02
CA LYS A 351 -16.90 9.73 17.11
C LYS A 351 -18.04 8.76 17.39
N LYS A 352 -19.27 9.26 17.55
CA LYS A 352 -20.46 8.42 17.75
C LYS A 352 -20.68 7.42 16.62
N VAL A 353 -20.49 7.85 15.36
CA VAL A 353 -20.60 6.96 14.20
C VAL A 353 -19.45 5.93 14.21
N GLU A 354 -18.23 6.35 14.55
CA GLU A 354 -17.07 5.46 14.63
C GLU A 354 -17.28 4.36 15.70
N GLU A 355 -17.74 4.74 16.89
CA GLU A 355 -18.10 3.83 17.98
C GLU A 355 -19.18 2.84 17.55
N LEU A 356 -20.27 3.32 16.95
CA LEU A 356 -21.36 2.47 16.45
C LEU A 356 -20.86 1.44 15.43
N LEU A 357 -19.99 1.85 14.50
CA LEU A 357 -19.41 0.94 13.50
C LEU A 357 -18.46 -0.07 14.16
N LYS A 358 -17.63 0.34 15.11
CA LYS A 358 -16.74 -0.54 15.88
C LYS A 358 -17.52 -1.58 16.66
N GLU A 359 -18.58 -1.18 17.36
CA GLU A 359 -19.47 -2.09 18.08
C GLU A 359 -20.13 -3.10 17.15
N THR A 360 -20.61 -2.64 15.99
CA THR A 360 -21.22 -3.50 14.98
C THR A 360 -20.24 -4.56 14.48
N ILE A 361 -18.99 -4.15 14.19
CA ILE A 361 -17.92 -5.08 13.80
C ILE A 361 -17.61 -6.07 14.93
N HIS A 362 -17.58 -5.61 16.19
CA HIS A 362 -17.29 -6.46 17.34
C HIS A 362 -18.39 -7.51 17.54
N LYS A 363 -19.66 -7.08 17.58
CA LYS A 363 -20.82 -7.97 17.65
C LYS A 363 -20.81 -9.01 16.52
N ARG A 364 -20.44 -8.61 15.30
CA ARG A 364 -20.33 -9.54 14.16
C ARG A 364 -19.20 -10.55 14.33
N LYS A 365 -18.05 -10.15 14.90
CA LYS A 365 -16.92 -11.06 15.17
C LYS A 365 -17.23 -12.08 16.26
N GLU A 366 -17.97 -11.67 17.28
CA GLU A 366 -18.43 -12.58 18.35
C GLU A 366 -19.52 -13.53 17.84
N ASN A 367 -20.32 -13.09 16.86
CA ASN A 367 -21.46 -13.84 16.33
C ASN A 367 -21.37 -14.02 14.80
N PRO A 368 -20.35 -14.72 14.28
CA PRO A 368 -20.10 -14.82 12.85
C PRO A 368 -21.17 -15.60 12.08
N SER A 369 -21.87 -16.50 12.75
CA SER A 369 -22.89 -17.38 12.16
C SER A 369 -24.31 -16.79 12.20
N THR A 370 -24.53 -15.71 12.96
CA THR A 370 -25.86 -15.10 13.09
C THR A 370 -26.30 -14.52 11.75
N LYS A 371 -27.49 -14.89 11.29
CA LYS A 371 -28.10 -14.27 10.10
C LYS A 371 -28.79 -12.99 10.53
N ILE A 372 -28.39 -11.88 9.91
CA ILE A 372 -29.09 -10.60 10.07
C ILE A 372 -30.07 -10.50 8.91
N ASP A 373 -31.33 -10.23 9.21
CA ASP A 373 -32.34 -9.96 8.19
C ASP A 373 -31.91 -8.73 7.39
N ALA A 374 -31.84 -8.88 6.06
CA ALA A 374 -31.44 -7.81 5.15
C ALA A 374 -32.60 -6.84 4.86
N SER A 375 -33.79 -7.08 5.43
CA SER A 375 -34.93 -6.18 5.34
C SER A 375 -34.51 -4.76 5.75
N PRO A 376 -34.74 -3.74 4.90
CA PRO A 376 -34.41 -2.36 5.23
C PRO A 376 -35.07 -1.95 6.56
N TRP A 377 -34.28 -1.40 7.49
CA TRP A 377 -34.85 -0.84 8.72
C TRP A 377 -35.59 0.49 8.46
N LEU A 378 -35.37 1.10 7.29
CA LEU A 378 -36.14 2.23 6.77
C LEU A 378 -37.24 1.66 5.87
N LYS A 379 -38.49 1.73 6.35
CA LYS A 379 -39.68 1.44 5.53
C LYS A 379 -39.93 2.55 4.52
#